data_AF-A0AAU8G8I5-F1
#
_entry.id   AF-A0AAU8G8I5-F1
#
_cell.length_a   1.000
_cell.length_b   1.000
_cell.length_c   1.000
_cell.angle_alpha   90.00
_cell.angle_beta   90.00
_cell.angle_gamma   90.00
#
_symmetry.space_group_name_H-M   'P 1'
#
loop_
_entity.id
_entity.type
_entity.pdbx_description
1 polymer ?
#
loop_
_entity_poly.entity_id
_entity_poly.type
_entity_poly.pdbx_seq_one_letter_code
_entity_poly.pdbx_strand_id
1 'polypeptide(L)'
;MDPGARASAGGPPSFAPASAARGTASGTAPGTVGAGAVPGATVPRSVGAPGTGAPGPEGVPSAGDATAPARRRRGAVVAIVVLSLLLAAALGVGAYLWVTTTRWQESSADWESEARGLGEDVARLQTELDGANAELDSARTQLTAAQDRISDLANEKAQLGDENEASQQYLDYQSRVSEAAGKVAAALGQCTTAQTQLIGYLNNRDAYDPADLERFADQVDLLCQEATDANSQLQQELAG
;
A
#
# COMPACT_ATOMS: atom_id res chain seq x y z
N MET A 1 -30.31 4.30 46.83
CA MET A 1 -31.38 4.13 45.84
C MET A 1 -31.98 5.50 45.55
N ASP A 2 -31.70 6.04 44.36
CA ASP A 2 -32.55 6.98 43.62
C ASP A 2 -32.16 6.82 42.13
N PRO A 3 -33.09 6.67 41.19
CA PRO A 3 -32.82 6.29 39.81
C PRO A 3 -32.89 7.48 38.84
N GLY A 4 -32.15 7.40 37.74
CA GLY A 4 -32.53 8.10 36.51
C GLY A 4 -31.50 9.11 35.99
N ALA A 5 -30.84 8.75 34.90
CA ALA A 5 -30.62 9.62 33.75
C ALA A 5 -30.08 8.79 32.58
N ARG A 6 -30.98 8.40 31.68
CA ARG A 6 -30.65 8.02 30.29
C ARG A 6 -30.63 9.30 29.46
N ALA A 7 -29.56 9.54 28.72
CA ALA A 7 -29.49 10.43 27.56
C ALA A 7 -28.52 9.76 26.56
N SER A 8 -29.03 9.08 25.53
CA SER A 8 -29.42 9.61 24.21
C SER A 8 -28.23 9.78 23.24
N ALA A 9 -28.21 8.86 22.27
CA ALA A 9 -27.93 9.05 20.85
C ALA A 9 -26.58 9.65 20.41
N GLY A 10 -25.56 8.78 20.25
CA GLY A 10 -24.48 8.98 19.29
C GLY A 10 -24.87 8.38 17.93
N GLY A 11 -25.32 9.20 16.99
CA GLY A 11 -25.59 8.79 15.62
C GLY A 11 -24.30 8.53 14.82
N PRO A 12 -24.32 7.65 13.80
CA PRO A 12 -23.14 7.40 12.96
C PRO A 12 -22.85 8.58 12.02
N PRO A 13 -21.58 8.84 11.66
CA PRO A 13 -21.27 9.84 10.64
C PRO A 13 -21.73 9.35 9.26
N SER A 14 -22.62 10.13 8.65
CA SER A 14 -23.01 10.00 7.24
C SER A 14 -21.86 10.45 6.34
N PHE A 15 -21.28 9.52 5.58
CA PHE A 15 -20.39 9.87 4.46
C PHE A 15 -21.20 9.91 3.17
N ALA A 16 -21.43 11.12 2.67
CA ALA A 16 -21.97 11.34 1.33
C ALA A 16 -20.86 11.27 0.27
N PRO A 17 -21.11 10.71 -0.92
CA PRO A 17 -20.16 10.76 -2.02
C PRO A 17 -20.22 12.11 -2.73
N ALA A 18 -19.11 12.86 -2.72
CA ALA A 18 -18.96 14.05 -3.56
C ALA A 18 -18.72 13.60 -5.01
N SER A 19 -19.75 13.78 -5.85
CA SER A 19 -19.63 13.73 -7.31
C SER A 19 -19.38 15.13 -7.89
N ALA A 20 -18.59 15.14 -8.96
CA ALA A 20 -18.42 16.17 -9.99
C ALA A 20 -17.42 17.32 -9.75
N ALA A 21 -16.27 17.21 -10.41
CA ALA A 21 -15.72 18.32 -11.19
C ALA A 21 -15.08 17.77 -12.48
N ARG A 22 -15.67 18.13 -13.62
CA ARG A 22 -15.11 17.99 -14.96
C ARG A 22 -13.88 18.90 -15.06
N GLY A 23 -12.74 18.35 -15.45
CA GLY A 23 -11.58 19.08 -15.93
C GLY A 23 -11.17 18.53 -17.29
N THR A 24 -11.56 19.22 -18.36
CA THR A 24 -11.05 19.04 -19.71
C THR A 24 -9.61 19.54 -19.78
N ALA A 25 -8.66 18.67 -20.13
CA ALA A 25 -7.34 19.07 -20.57
C ALA A 25 -7.00 18.35 -21.88
N SER A 26 -6.87 19.17 -22.92
CA SER A 26 -6.50 18.86 -24.30
C SER A 26 -4.99 18.76 -24.46
N GLY A 27 -4.53 17.88 -25.37
CA GLY A 27 -3.18 17.91 -25.98
C GLY A 27 -2.05 17.43 -25.06
N THR A 28 -1.07 16.64 -25.47
CA THR A 28 -0.37 16.63 -26.76
C THR A 28 0.40 15.29 -26.86
N ALA A 29 0.41 14.69 -28.05
CA ALA A 29 1.12 13.44 -28.34
C ALA A 29 2.65 13.59 -28.18
N PRO A 30 3.38 12.55 -27.72
CA PRO A 30 4.83 12.54 -27.79
C PRO A 30 5.27 12.30 -29.23
N GLY A 31 6.05 13.25 -29.75
CA GLY A 31 6.65 13.22 -31.07
C GLY A 31 7.59 12.03 -31.23
N THR A 32 7.43 11.38 -32.38
CA THR A 32 8.37 10.46 -33.01
C THR A 32 9.75 11.11 -33.15
N VAL A 33 10.73 10.63 -32.40
CA VAL A 33 12.15 10.92 -32.66
C VAL A 33 12.58 10.11 -33.89
N GLY A 34 12.81 10.82 -34.98
CA GLY A 34 13.34 10.26 -36.23
C GLY A 34 14.77 9.76 -36.03
N ALA A 35 14.99 8.50 -36.35
CA ALA A 35 16.31 7.94 -36.59
C ALA A 35 16.88 8.59 -37.87
N GLY A 36 17.69 9.64 -37.69
CA GLY A 36 18.48 10.24 -38.75
C GLY A 36 19.53 9.24 -39.24
N ALA A 37 19.34 8.77 -40.48
CA ALA A 37 20.33 8.05 -41.24
C ALA A 37 21.62 8.88 -41.37
N VAL A 38 22.75 8.27 -41.05
CA VAL A 38 24.10 8.83 -41.26
C VAL A 38 24.50 8.57 -42.71
N PRO A 39 24.77 9.59 -43.55
CA PRO A 39 25.41 9.38 -44.84
C PRO A 39 26.87 9.86 -44.81
N GLY A 40 27.76 8.96 -45.22
CA GLY A 40 28.92 9.32 -46.05
C GLY A 40 30.19 9.80 -45.36
N ALA A 41 30.99 8.86 -44.84
CA ALA A 41 32.43 9.06 -44.75
C ALA A 41 33.02 9.14 -46.17
N THR A 42 33.33 10.34 -46.64
CA THR A 42 34.03 10.55 -47.92
C THR A 42 35.51 10.77 -47.65
N VAL A 43 36.32 9.77 -48.01
CA VAL A 43 37.79 9.82 -48.02
C VAL A 43 38.23 10.50 -49.30
N PRO A 44 39.10 11.54 -49.29
CA PRO A 44 39.78 11.95 -50.50
C PRO A 44 40.96 11.02 -50.80
N ARG A 45 40.82 10.36 -51.95
CA ARG A 45 41.78 9.52 -52.68
C ARG A 45 42.82 10.41 -53.37
N SER A 46 44.09 10.31 -52.99
CA SER A 46 45.20 10.92 -53.72
C SER A 46 45.72 9.97 -54.79
N VAL A 47 45.54 10.31 -56.08
CA VAL A 47 46.16 9.60 -57.22
C VAL A 47 46.65 10.64 -58.23
N GLY A 48 47.91 10.47 -58.66
CA GLY A 48 48.30 10.72 -60.05
C GLY A 48 49.27 11.87 -60.31
N ALA A 49 50.56 11.52 -60.48
CA ALA A 49 51.51 12.22 -61.35
C ALA A 49 51.07 12.14 -62.84
N PRO A 50 51.58 12.96 -63.78
CA PRO A 50 52.93 12.83 -64.39
C PRO A 50 53.56 14.22 -64.68
N GLY A 51 54.76 14.44 -65.21
CA GLY A 51 55.82 13.66 -65.83
C GLY A 51 56.61 14.59 -66.78
N THR A 52 57.94 14.48 -66.72
CA THR A 52 58.91 14.64 -67.84
C THR A 52 59.19 16.02 -68.45
N GLY A 53 60.47 16.39 -68.49
CA GLY A 53 61.01 17.34 -69.47
C GLY A 53 62.38 17.93 -69.12
N ALA A 54 63.47 17.25 -69.49
CA ALA A 54 64.78 17.89 -69.75
C ALA A 54 64.77 18.47 -71.18
N PRO A 55 65.49 19.56 -71.48
CA PRO A 55 66.91 19.44 -71.88
C PRO A 55 67.83 20.60 -71.42
N GLY A 56 69.14 20.38 -71.50
CA GLY A 56 70.18 21.43 -71.38
C GLY A 56 70.15 22.43 -72.56
N PRO A 57 70.90 23.54 -72.45
CA PRO A 57 72.27 23.51 -72.97
C PRO A 57 73.31 24.29 -72.15
N GLU A 58 74.58 23.98 -72.44
CA GLU A 58 75.78 24.71 -72.02
C GLU A 58 75.76 26.18 -72.46
N GLY A 59 76.41 27.02 -71.67
CA GLY A 59 76.74 28.41 -72.02
C GLY A 59 77.42 29.15 -70.88
N VAL A 60 78.74 29.06 -70.80
CA VAL A 60 79.58 29.99 -70.02
C VAL A 60 79.72 31.29 -70.82
N PRO A 61 79.67 32.46 -70.17
CA PRO A 61 80.93 33.19 -70.03
C PRO A 61 81.14 33.84 -68.66
N SER A 62 82.41 33.81 -68.24
CA SER A 62 82.98 34.67 -67.22
C SER A 62 83.03 36.15 -67.66
N ALA A 63 83.21 36.99 -66.65
CA ALA A 63 83.66 38.39 -66.65
C ALA A 63 82.55 39.45 -66.61
N GLY A 64 82.37 39.99 -65.39
CA GLY A 64 81.56 41.15 -65.09
C GLY A 64 81.79 41.60 -63.65
N ASP A 65 83.04 41.91 -63.30
CA ASP A 65 83.33 42.78 -62.15
C ASP A 65 82.65 44.14 -62.40
N ALA A 66 81.69 44.49 -61.54
CA ALA A 66 81.22 45.85 -61.38
C ALA A 66 80.77 46.06 -59.93
N THR A 67 81.73 46.49 -59.14
CA THR A 67 81.62 47.17 -57.84
C THR A 67 80.56 48.27 -57.87
N ALA A 68 79.60 48.30 -56.93
CA ALA A 68 79.27 49.49 -56.11
C ALA A 68 78.00 49.31 -55.23
N PRO A 69 77.93 50.01 -54.07
CA PRO A 69 77.13 49.61 -52.92
C PRO A 69 75.90 50.52 -52.66
N ALA A 70 75.12 50.19 -51.62
CA ALA A 70 74.23 51.10 -50.87
C ALA A 70 72.75 51.31 -51.29
N ARG A 71 72.09 50.35 -51.95
CA ARG A 71 70.59 50.22 -51.87
C ARG A 71 70.07 48.92 -51.24
N ARG A 72 70.88 47.87 -51.13
CA ARG A 72 70.51 46.56 -50.53
C ARG A 72 70.16 46.60 -49.04
N ARG A 73 70.69 47.57 -48.28
CA ARG A 73 70.42 47.69 -46.84
C ARG A 73 68.95 48.03 -46.54
N ARG A 74 68.29 48.83 -47.38
CA ARG A 74 66.87 49.19 -47.18
C ARG A 74 65.95 48.00 -47.41
N GLY A 75 66.21 47.18 -48.44
CA GLY A 75 65.45 45.96 -48.71
C GLY A 75 65.62 44.89 -47.63
N ALA A 76 66.84 44.73 -47.09
CA ALA A 76 67.09 43.81 -45.98
C ALA A 76 66.37 44.24 -44.69
N VAL A 77 66.35 45.55 -44.38
CA VAL A 77 65.60 46.06 -43.22
C VAL A 77 64.11 45.82 -43.39
N VAL A 78 63.53 46.07 -44.57
CA VAL A 78 62.10 45.78 -44.83
C VAL A 78 61.80 44.29 -44.69
N ALA A 79 62.65 43.40 -45.21
CA ALA A 79 62.46 41.96 -45.07
C ALA A 79 62.51 41.50 -43.59
N ILE A 80 63.42 42.05 -42.78
CA ILE A 80 63.49 41.77 -41.34
C ILE A 80 62.23 42.29 -40.62
N VAL A 81 61.74 43.48 -40.97
CA VAL A 81 60.50 44.04 -40.39
C VAL A 81 59.29 43.17 -40.75
N VAL A 82 59.16 42.74 -42.00
CA VAL A 82 58.07 41.85 -42.41
C VAL A 82 58.17 40.50 -41.71
N LEU A 83 59.38 39.91 -41.63
CA LEU A 83 59.59 38.62 -40.99
C LEU A 83 59.33 38.67 -39.48
N SER A 84 59.72 39.78 -38.82
CA SER A 84 59.40 40.00 -37.40
C SER A 84 57.90 40.21 -37.16
N LEU A 85 57.19 40.92 -38.05
CA LEU A 85 55.73 41.02 -38.00
C LEU A 85 55.05 39.67 -38.18
N LEU A 86 55.50 38.85 -39.14
CA LEU A 86 54.97 37.50 -39.34
C LEU A 86 55.24 36.59 -38.14
N LEU A 87 56.44 36.69 -37.54
CA LEU A 87 56.78 35.95 -36.33
C LEU A 87 55.89 36.36 -35.16
N ALA A 88 55.69 37.67 -34.96
CA ALA A 88 54.80 38.18 -33.93
C ALA A 88 53.34 37.72 -34.14
N ALA A 89 52.87 37.73 -35.39
CA ALA A 89 51.54 37.22 -35.74
C ALA A 89 51.41 35.72 -35.45
N ALA A 90 52.40 34.91 -35.82
CA ALA A 90 52.41 33.47 -35.55
C ALA A 90 52.39 33.16 -34.05
N LEU A 91 53.16 33.90 -33.24
CA LEU A 91 53.12 33.79 -31.78
C LEU A 91 51.76 34.20 -31.21
N GLY A 92 51.14 35.25 -31.73
CA GLY A 92 49.80 35.68 -31.34
C GLY A 92 48.73 34.62 -31.63
N VAL A 93 48.76 34.01 -32.82
CA VAL A 93 47.84 32.90 -33.16
C VAL A 93 48.10 31.68 -32.30
N GLY A 94 49.36 31.33 -32.04
CA GLY A 94 49.73 30.23 -31.16
C GLY A 94 49.19 30.42 -29.74
N ALA A 95 49.34 31.63 -29.17
CA ALA A 95 48.80 31.98 -27.86
C ALA A 95 47.26 31.94 -27.83
N TYR A 96 46.59 32.44 -28.87
CA TYR A 96 45.13 32.38 -28.98
C TYR A 96 44.62 30.94 -29.04
N LEU A 97 45.25 30.09 -29.86
CA LEU A 97 44.91 28.67 -29.96
C LEU A 97 45.14 27.94 -28.63
N TRP A 98 46.19 28.32 -27.89
CA TRP A 98 46.45 27.78 -26.57
C TRP A 98 45.35 28.15 -25.55
N VAL A 99 44.92 29.42 -25.52
CA VAL A 99 43.88 29.87 -24.60
C VAL A 99 42.52 29.25 -24.95
N THR A 100 42.19 29.12 -26.24
CA THR A 100 40.92 28.49 -26.61
C THR A 100 40.92 26.98 -26.34
N THR A 101 42.05 26.28 -26.53
CA THR A 101 42.10 24.84 -26.24
C THR A 101 42.01 24.55 -24.75
N THR A 102 42.68 25.35 -23.91
CA THR A 102 42.63 25.20 -22.45
C THR A 102 41.21 25.42 -21.92
N ARG A 103 40.52 26.48 -22.37
CA ARG A 103 39.11 26.72 -22.01
C ARG A 103 38.17 25.61 -22.46
N TRP A 104 38.41 25.02 -23.64
CA TRP A 104 37.59 23.92 -24.11
C TRP A 104 37.81 22.66 -23.25
N GLN A 105 39.06 22.37 -22.89
CA GLN A 105 39.39 21.26 -21.99
C GLN A 105 38.76 21.42 -20.60
N GLU A 106 38.83 22.62 -20.01
CA GLU A 106 38.17 22.93 -18.72
C GLU A 106 36.66 22.71 -18.82
N SER A 107 36.00 23.29 -19.82
CA SER A 107 34.55 23.10 -20.00
C SER A 107 34.17 21.64 -20.22
N SER A 108 34.94 20.89 -21.00
CA SER A 108 34.68 19.45 -21.19
C SER A 108 34.84 18.66 -19.89
N ALA A 109 35.82 19.01 -19.06
CA ALA A 109 36.01 18.37 -17.75
C ALA A 109 34.84 18.69 -16.80
N ASP A 110 34.35 19.94 -16.80
CA ASP A 110 33.20 20.35 -16.00
C ASP A 110 31.93 19.60 -16.43
N TRP A 111 31.64 19.55 -17.74
CA TRP A 111 30.48 18.81 -18.27
C TRP A 111 30.53 17.32 -17.95
N GLU A 112 31.71 16.70 -18.06
CA GLU A 112 31.87 15.29 -17.71
C GLU A 112 31.68 15.06 -16.21
N SER A 113 32.16 15.97 -15.36
CA SER A 113 31.93 15.91 -13.91
C SER A 113 30.45 16.06 -13.57
N GLU A 114 29.75 16.99 -14.21
CA GLU A 114 28.32 17.22 -14.00
C GLU A 114 27.49 16.02 -14.50
N ALA A 115 27.83 15.46 -15.66
CA ALA A 115 27.17 14.26 -16.18
C ALA A 115 27.34 13.06 -15.24
N ARG A 116 28.53 12.88 -14.66
CA ARG A 116 28.76 11.84 -13.64
C ARG A 116 27.98 12.10 -12.37
N GLY A 117 27.96 13.34 -11.89
CA GLY A 117 27.16 13.74 -10.72
C GLY A 117 25.67 13.45 -10.89
N LEU A 118 25.10 13.82 -12.05
CA LEU A 118 23.71 13.50 -12.38
C LEU A 118 23.47 11.99 -12.49
N GLY A 119 24.44 11.23 -13.01
CA GLY A 119 24.38 9.77 -13.05
C GLY A 119 24.35 9.14 -11.65
N GLU A 120 25.19 9.62 -10.74
CA GLU A 120 25.20 9.20 -9.33
C GLU A 120 23.89 9.58 -8.62
N ASP A 121 23.36 10.77 -8.87
CA ASP A 121 22.08 11.22 -8.31
C ASP A 121 20.93 10.34 -8.80
N VAL A 122 20.86 10.04 -10.09
CA VAL A 122 19.83 9.13 -10.63
C VAL A 122 19.93 7.75 -10.01
N ALA A 123 21.14 7.18 -9.90
CA ALA A 123 21.34 5.87 -9.27
C ALA A 123 20.91 5.87 -7.79
N ARG A 124 21.21 6.96 -7.06
CA ARG A 124 20.78 7.15 -5.68
C ARG A 124 19.27 7.27 -5.56
N LEU A 125 18.63 8.11 -6.37
CA LEU A 125 17.16 8.28 -6.38
C LEU A 125 16.45 6.98 -6.75
N GLN A 126 17.00 6.20 -7.68
CA GLN A 126 16.48 4.88 -8.03
C GLN A 126 16.50 3.94 -6.81
N THR A 127 17.61 3.92 -6.08
CA THR A 127 17.77 3.12 -4.86
C THR A 127 16.80 3.57 -3.75
N GLU A 128 16.66 4.87 -3.54
CA GLU A 128 15.69 5.44 -2.58
C GLU A 128 14.25 5.08 -2.95
N LEU A 129 13.91 5.13 -4.25
CA LEU A 129 12.58 4.77 -4.75
C LEU A 129 12.30 3.26 -4.59
N ASP A 130 13.28 2.39 -4.88
CA ASP A 130 13.15 0.95 -4.65
C ASP A 130 12.98 0.64 -3.16
N GLY A 131 13.73 1.34 -2.29
CA GLY A 131 13.58 1.24 -0.83
C GLY A 131 12.19 1.66 -0.36
N ALA A 132 11.70 2.82 -0.80
CA ALA A 132 10.37 3.31 -0.45
C ALA A 132 9.25 2.39 -0.95
N ASN A 133 9.40 1.81 -2.14
CA ASN A 133 8.44 0.81 -2.64
C ASN A 133 8.45 -0.47 -1.80
N ALA A 134 9.62 -0.95 -1.37
CA ALA A 134 9.73 -2.11 -0.48
C ALA A 134 9.09 -1.87 0.89
N GLU A 135 9.26 -0.67 1.47
CA GLU A 135 8.58 -0.26 2.70
C GLU A 135 7.05 -0.22 2.52
N LEU A 136 6.59 0.31 1.39
CA LEU A 136 5.16 0.38 1.08
C LEU A 136 4.55 -1.02 0.91
N ASP A 137 5.24 -1.93 0.23
CA ASP A 137 4.82 -3.33 0.09
C ASP A 137 4.75 -4.03 1.46
N SER A 138 5.77 -3.86 2.30
CA SER A 138 5.75 -4.37 3.68
C SER A 138 4.58 -3.83 4.50
N ALA A 139 4.31 -2.52 4.41
CA ALA A 139 3.19 -1.90 5.11
C ALA A 139 1.83 -2.44 4.62
N ARG A 140 1.69 -2.69 3.31
CA ARG A 140 0.49 -3.33 2.73
C ARG A 140 0.32 -4.76 3.24
N THR A 141 1.38 -5.57 3.27
CA THR A 141 1.34 -6.93 3.83
C THR A 141 0.92 -6.92 5.30
N GLN A 142 1.49 -6.01 6.09
CA GLN A 142 1.14 -5.85 7.51
C GLN A 142 -0.33 -5.43 7.68
N LEU A 143 -0.84 -4.53 6.84
CA LEU A 143 -2.22 -4.11 6.86
C LEU A 143 -3.17 -5.27 6.53
N THR A 144 -2.88 -6.06 5.48
CA THR A 144 -3.66 -7.26 5.14
C THR A 144 -3.67 -8.26 6.28
N ALA A 145 -2.50 -8.58 6.86
CA ALA A 145 -2.42 -9.49 7.99
C ALA A 145 -3.18 -9.00 9.24
N ALA A 146 -3.19 -7.68 9.48
CA ALA A 146 -3.99 -7.08 10.55
C ALA A 146 -5.49 -7.18 10.26
N GLN A 147 -5.92 -6.99 9.02
CA GLN A 147 -7.33 -7.14 8.60
C GLN A 147 -7.81 -8.59 8.72
N ASP A 148 -7.00 -9.56 8.31
CA ASP A 148 -7.30 -10.99 8.46
C ASP A 148 -7.48 -11.33 9.94
N ARG A 149 -6.55 -10.89 10.80
CA ARG A 149 -6.65 -11.11 12.24
C ARG A 149 -7.88 -10.44 12.87
N ILE A 150 -8.25 -9.24 12.43
CA ILE A 150 -9.48 -8.58 12.88
C ILE A 150 -10.71 -9.39 12.47
N SER A 151 -10.72 -9.92 11.25
CA SER A 151 -11.82 -10.74 10.74
C SER A 151 -11.94 -12.07 11.50
N ASP A 152 -10.82 -12.73 11.79
CA ASP A 152 -10.77 -13.93 12.60
C ASP A 152 -11.30 -13.67 14.02
N LEU A 153 -10.87 -12.59 14.66
CA LEU A 153 -11.38 -12.20 15.99
C LEU A 153 -12.88 -11.88 15.96
N ALA A 154 -13.37 -11.27 14.89
CA ALA A 154 -14.80 -10.99 14.73
C ALA A 154 -15.61 -12.29 14.58
N ASN A 155 -15.10 -13.26 13.82
CA ASN A 155 -15.72 -14.58 13.68
C ASN A 155 -15.70 -15.36 15.00
N GLU A 156 -14.58 -15.36 15.73
CA GLU A 156 -14.47 -15.99 17.04
C GLU A 156 -15.45 -15.36 18.04
N LYS A 157 -15.62 -14.04 18.02
CA LYS A 157 -16.59 -13.35 18.87
C LYS A 157 -18.04 -13.70 18.52
N ALA A 158 -18.37 -13.85 17.24
CA ALA A 158 -19.70 -14.30 16.82
C ALA A 158 -19.97 -15.72 17.31
N GLN A 159 -19.00 -16.62 17.14
CA GLN A 159 -19.10 -18.01 17.59
C GLN A 159 -19.25 -18.12 19.12
N LEU A 160 -18.44 -17.38 19.88
CA LEU A 160 -18.57 -17.31 21.34
C LEU A 160 -19.90 -16.67 21.78
N GLY A 161 -20.44 -15.74 20.99
CA GLY A 161 -21.76 -15.16 21.21
C GLY A 161 -22.86 -16.22 21.12
N ASP A 162 -22.86 -17.00 20.05
CA ASP A 162 -23.83 -18.08 19.82
C ASP A 162 -23.72 -19.19 20.88
N GLU A 163 -22.49 -19.58 21.25
CA GLU A 163 -22.24 -20.57 22.31
C GLU A 163 -22.72 -20.10 23.69
N ASN A 164 -22.55 -18.82 24.00
CA ASN A 164 -23.03 -18.24 25.25
C ASN A 164 -24.57 -18.19 25.30
N GLU A 165 -25.23 -17.82 24.20
CA GLU A 165 -26.70 -17.85 24.12
C GLU A 165 -27.24 -19.28 24.25
N ALA A 166 -26.62 -20.26 23.57
CA ALA A 166 -26.98 -21.66 23.72
C ALA A 166 -26.82 -22.16 25.17
N SER A 167 -25.73 -21.74 25.84
CA SER A 167 -25.48 -22.07 27.25
C SER A 167 -26.53 -21.46 28.18
N GLN A 168 -26.94 -20.21 27.93
CA GLN A 168 -28.02 -19.57 28.70
C GLN A 168 -29.36 -20.27 28.49
N GLN A 169 -29.71 -20.64 27.25
CA GLN A 169 -30.93 -21.42 26.99
C GLN A 169 -30.93 -22.77 27.72
N TYR A 170 -29.79 -23.45 27.77
CA TYR A 170 -29.67 -24.72 28.49
C TYR A 170 -29.83 -24.57 30.01
N LEU A 171 -29.32 -23.48 30.60
CA LEU A 171 -29.50 -23.17 32.01
C LEU A 171 -30.94 -22.75 32.32
N ASP A 172 -31.57 -21.94 31.47
CA ASP A 172 -32.98 -21.56 31.61
C ASP A 172 -33.90 -22.78 31.55
N TYR A 173 -33.67 -23.67 30.58
CA TYR A 173 -34.39 -24.93 30.46
C TYR A 173 -34.26 -25.79 31.72
N GLN A 174 -33.04 -25.97 32.24
CA GLN A 174 -32.83 -26.70 33.50
C GLN A 174 -33.53 -26.05 34.69
N SER A 175 -33.56 -24.72 34.76
CA SER A 175 -34.28 -23.99 35.81
C SER A 175 -35.78 -24.25 35.74
N ARG A 176 -36.38 -24.13 34.56
CA ARG A 176 -37.81 -24.39 34.33
C ARG A 176 -38.20 -25.83 34.65
N VAL A 177 -37.39 -26.80 34.20
CA VAL A 177 -37.61 -28.22 34.49
C VAL A 177 -37.49 -28.50 35.99
N SER A 178 -36.50 -27.92 36.67
CA SER A 178 -36.32 -28.09 38.12
C SER A 178 -37.47 -27.48 38.92
N GLU A 179 -37.96 -26.31 38.52
CA GLU A 179 -39.13 -25.67 39.14
C GLU A 179 -40.39 -26.51 38.94
N ALA A 180 -40.62 -27.00 37.73
CA ALA A 180 -41.77 -27.84 37.43
C ALA A 180 -41.73 -29.19 38.16
N ALA A 181 -40.56 -29.84 38.21
CA ALA A 181 -40.37 -31.05 39.00
C ALA A 181 -40.62 -30.81 40.50
N GLY A 182 -40.21 -29.65 41.04
CA GLY A 182 -40.49 -29.24 42.40
C GLY A 182 -41.99 -29.08 42.68
N LYS A 183 -42.74 -28.45 41.76
CA LYS A 183 -44.21 -28.31 41.86
C LYS A 183 -44.90 -29.67 41.85
N VAL A 184 -44.51 -30.56 40.94
CA VAL A 184 -45.06 -31.93 40.86
C VAL A 184 -44.79 -32.72 42.15
N ALA A 185 -43.55 -32.66 42.67
CA ALA A 185 -43.19 -33.34 43.92
C ALA A 185 -43.98 -32.80 45.13
N ALA A 186 -44.17 -31.48 45.22
CA ALA A 186 -44.96 -30.86 46.28
C ALA A 186 -46.44 -31.27 46.20
N ALA A 187 -47.04 -31.25 45.02
CA ALA A 187 -48.43 -31.62 44.81
C ALA A 187 -48.70 -33.11 45.12
N LEU A 188 -47.79 -34.01 44.69
CA LEU A 188 -47.84 -35.44 45.04
C LEU A 188 -47.73 -35.68 46.54
N GLY A 189 -46.84 -34.94 47.22
CA GLY A 189 -46.69 -35.00 48.68
C GLY A 189 -47.98 -34.57 49.42
N GLN A 190 -48.63 -33.51 48.95
CA GLN A 190 -49.90 -33.04 49.52
C GLN A 190 -51.04 -34.04 49.27
N CYS A 191 -51.20 -34.55 48.06
CA CYS A 191 -52.19 -35.58 47.73
C CYS A 191 -52.01 -36.85 48.58
N THR A 192 -50.77 -37.33 48.76
CA THR A 192 -50.47 -38.52 49.59
C THR A 192 -50.81 -38.27 51.07
N THR A 193 -50.51 -37.07 51.58
CA THR A 193 -50.83 -36.68 52.95
C THR A 193 -52.34 -36.62 53.18
N ALA A 194 -53.07 -36.03 52.23
CA ALA A 194 -54.52 -35.89 52.29
C ALA A 194 -55.23 -37.26 52.20
N GLN A 195 -54.76 -38.17 51.34
CA GLN A 195 -55.25 -39.56 51.29
C GLN A 195 -55.00 -40.32 52.61
N THR A 196 -53.84 -40.12 53.24
CA THR A 196 -53.53 -40.75 54.53
C THR A 196 -54.47 -40.25 55.63
N GLN A 197 -54.79 -38.95 55.65
CA GLN A 197 -55.79 -38.40 56.57
C GLN A 197 -57.18 -38.95 56.32
N LEU A 198 -57.60 -39.07 55.05
CA LEU A 198 -58.90 -39.65 54.68
C LEU A 198 -59.02 -41.10 55.17
N ILE A 199 -57.99 -41.93 54.99
CA ILE A 199 -57.95 -43.30 55.53
C ILE A 199 -58.09 -43.29 57.06
N GLY A 200 -57.44 -42.34 57.74
CA GLY A 200 -57.57 -42.13 59.18
C GLY A 200 -59.01 -41.82 59.61
N TYR A 201 -59.67 -40.91 58.91
CA TYR A 201 -61.07 -40.56 59.15
C TYR A 201 -62.02 -41.72 58.88
N LEU A 202 -61.83 -42.45 57.79
CA LEU A 202 -62.64 -43.63 57.45
C LEU A 202 -62.48 -44.78 58.46
N ASN A 203 -61.30 -44.93 59.06
CA ASN A 203 -61.07 -45.89 60.15
C ASN A 203 -61.79 -45.49 61.45
N ASN A 204 -62.11 -44.20 61.65
CA ASN A 204 -62.78 -43.68 62.84
C ASN A 204 -64.14 -43.03 62.50
N ARG A 205 -64.82 -43.58 61.50
CA ARG A 205 -66.08 -43.11 60.91
C ARG A 205 -67.22 -42.85 61.89
N ASP A 206 -67.29 -43.59 63.01
CA ASP A 206 -68.35 -43.40 64.02
C ASP A 206 -68.22 -42.07 64.79
N ALA A 207 -67.06 -41.41 64.69
CA ALA A 207 -66.78 -40.14 65.37
C ALA A 207 -67.01 -38.89 64.50
N TYR A 208 -67.39 -39.05 63.21
CA TYR A 208 -67.51 -37.94 62.25
C TYR A 208 -68.84 -37.97 61.49
N ASP A 209 -69.30 -36.80 61.04
CA ASP A 209 -70.52 -36.67 60.23
C ASP A 209 -70.26 -37.15 58.78
N PRO A 210 -71.14 -37.98 58.19
CA PRO A 210 -71.00 -38.44 56.81
C PRO A 210 -70.90 -37.31 55.78
N ALA A 211 -71.57 -36.17 55.99
CA ALA A 211 -71.52 -35.03 55.07
C ALA A 211 -70.16 -34.32 55.07
N ASP A 212 -69.43 -34.38 56.19
CA ASP A 212 -68.08 -33.82 56.29
C ASP A 212 -67.03 -34.77 55.68
N LEU A 213 -67.25 -36.08 55.76
CA LEU A 213 -66.42 -37.09 55.09
C LEU A 213 -66.49 -36.97 53.56
N GLU A 214 -67.69 -36.77 52.99
CA GLU A 214 -67.86 -36.53 51.55
C GLU A 214 -67.14 -35.25 51.11
N ARG A 215 -67.33 -34.14 51.85
CA ARG A 215 -66.67 -32.87 51.51
C ARG A 215 -65.14 -32.96 51.56
N PHE A 216 -64.61 -33.74 52.51
CA PHE A 216 -63.16 -33.97 52.61
C PHE A 216 -62.66 -34.88 51.48
N ALA A 217 -63.41 -35.92 51.11
CA ALA A 217 -63.09 -36.76 49.97
C ALA A 217 -63.04 -35.95 48.66
N ASP A 218 -64.02 -35.05 48.44
CA ASP A 218 -64.03 -34.15 47.28
C ASP A 218 -62.82 -33.20 47.26
N GLN A 219 -62.40 -32.69 48.42
CA GLN A 219 -61.20 -31.85 48.54
C GLN A 219 -59.92 -32.64 48.23
N VAL A 220 -59.81 -33.89 48.70
CA VAL A 220 -58.68 -34.77 48.39
C VAL A 220 -58.63 -35.05 46.89
N ASP A 221 -59.76 -35.36 46.27
CA ASP A 221 -59.86 -35.64 44.85
C ASP A 221 -59.44 -34.43 44.01
N LEU A 222 -59.94 -33.23 44.34
CA LEU A 222 -59.52 -31.98 43.69
C LEU A 222 -58.01 -31.75 43.77
N LEU A 223 -57.42 -31.95 44.96
CA LEU A 223 -55.98 -31.76 45.17
C LEU A 223 -55.13 -32.77 44.38
N CYS A 224 -55.59 -34.02 44.30
CA CYS A 224 -54.94 -35.08 43.52
C CYS A 224 -55.13 -34.87 42.00
N GLN A 225 -56.25 -34.28 41.57
CA GLN A 225 -56.48 -33.89 40.18
C GLN A 225 -55.53 -32.78 39.76
N GLU A 226 -55.39 -31.74 40.58
CA GLU A 226 -54.46 -30.63 40.33
C GLU A 226 -53.00 -31.10 40.24
N ALA A 227 -52.59 -32.06 41.08
CA ALA A 227 -51.28 -32.70 40.99
C ALA A 227 -51.08 -33.47 39.66
N THR A 228 -52.13 -34.16 39.20
CA THR A 228 -52.12 -34.93 37.95
C THR A 228 -52.06 -34.00 36.73
N ASP A 229 -52.83 -32.91 36.76
CA ASP A 229 -52.85 -31.89 35.72
C ASP A 229 -51.49 -31.20 35.61
N ALA A 230 -50.87 -30.83 36.74
CA ALA A 230 -49.52 -30.27 36.77
C ALA A 230 -48.47 -31.22 36.16
N ASN A 231 -48.58 -32.52 36.42
CA ASN A 231 -47.69 -33.53 35.81
C ASN A 231 -47.95 -33.68 34.31
N SER A 232 -49.21 -33.64 33.87
CA SER A 232 -49.56 -33.71 32.45
C SER A 232 -49.07 -32.50 31.65
N GLN A 233 -49.11 -31.32 32.27
CA GLN A 233 -48.61 -30.08 31.70
C GLN A 233 -47.08 -30.10 31.55
N LEU A 234 -46.37 -30.65 32.54
CA LEU A 234 -44.93 -30.89 32.45
C LEU A 234 -44.60 -31.89 31.32
N GLN A 235 -45.36 -32.98 31.18
CA GLN A 235 -45.15 -33.93 30.09
C GLN A 235 -45.37 -33.31 28.70
N GLN A 236 -46.30 -32.36 28.56
CA GLN A 236 -46.46 -31.60 27.33
C GLN A 236 -45.27 -30.66 27.06
N GLU A 237 -44.73 -29.98 28.08
CA GLU A 237 -43.53 -29.13 27.92
C GLU A 237 -42.27 -29.92 27.56
N LEU A 238 -42.19 -31.20 27.95
CA LEU A 238 -41.05 -32.08 27.62
C LEU A 238 -41.18 -32.76 26.25
N ALA A 239 -42.38 -32.80 25.67
CA ALA A 239 -42.66 -33.49 24.41
C ALA A 239 -42.76 -32.57 23.18
N GLY A 240 -42.85 -31.24 23.40
CA GLY A 240 -42.82 -30.21 22.36
C GLY A 240 -41.43 -29.63 22.14
#